data_AF-A0A1J3HFN5-F1
#
_entry.id   AF-A0A1J3HFN5-F1
#
_cell.length_a   1.000
_cell.length_b   1.000
_cell.length_c   1.000
_cell.angle_alpha   90.00
_cell.angle_beta   90.00
_cell.angle_gamma   90.00
#
_symmetry.space_group_name_H-M   'P 1'
#
loop_
_entity.id
_entity.type
_entity.pdbx_description
1 polymer ?
#
loop_
_entity_poly.entity_id
_entity_poly.type
_entity_poly.pdbx_seq_one_letter_code
_entity_poly.pdbx_strand_id
1 'polypeptide(L)'
;MKSQMFLRSVIQFYSKPSWMPRPYSSGNTEFNISGEVISILAKNKPIEPALEPLVPFLSQKIITSVIKDQVNRRLGFRFFIWASRRERLRSR
;
A
#
# COMPACT_ATOMS: atom_id res chain seq x y z
N MET A 1 24.29 -0.08 -52.64
CA MET A 1 23.70 1.03 -51.84
C MET A 1 22.55 0.46 -51.02
N LYS A 2 22.43 0.90 -49.75
CA LYS A 2 21.77 0.20 -48.64
C LYS A 2 20.25 0.23 -48.79
N SER A 3 19.60 -0.95 -48.82
CA SER A 3 18.13 -1.05 -48.74
C SER A 3 17.68 -0.74 -47.31
N GLN A 4 16.89 0.31 -47.14
CA GLN A 4 16.21 0.61 -45.87
C GLN A 4 15.11 -0.42 -45.62
N MET A 5 15.23 -1.16 -44.52
CA MET A 5 14.13 -1.98 -44.02
C MET A 5 13.22 -1.11 -43.14
N PHE A 6 12.02 -0.82 -43.63
CA PHE A 6 10.95 -0.28 -42.81
C PHE A 6 10.41 -1.38 -41.90
N LEU A 7 10.81 -1.38 -40.63
CA LEU A 7 10.17 -2.19 -39.61
C LEU A 7 8.80 -1.59 -39.30
N ARG A 8 7.75 -2.14 -39.91
CA ARG A 8 6.37 -1.88 -39.47
C ARG A 8 6.21 -2.41 -38.05
N SER A 9 6.10 -1.49 -37.09
CA SER A 9 5.78 -1.81 -35.70
C SER A 9 4.35 -2.34 -35.65
N VAL A 10 4.20 -3.66 -35.58
CA VAL A 10 2.91 -4.31 -35.36
C VAL A 10 2.57 -4.11 -33.89
N ILE A 11 1.67 -3.16 -33.62
CA ILE A 11 1.05 -3.02 -32.30
C ILE A 11 0.18 -4.26 -32.10
N GLN A 12 0.77 -5.32 -31.55
CA GLN A 12 0.02 -6.43 -31.01
C GLN A 12 -0.73 -5.90 -29.79
N PHE A 13 -2.03 -5.65 -29.98
CA PHE A 13 -2.97 -5.47 -28.88
C PHE A 13 -3.05 -6.78 -28.10
N TYR A 14 -2.12 -6.99 -27.17
CA TYR A 14 -2.24 -8.01 -26.16
C TYR A 14 -3.42 -7.61 -25.26
N SER A 15 -4.58 -8.21 -25.50
CA SER A 15 -5.68 -8.22 -24.55
C SER A 15 -5.14 -8.75 -23.22
N LYS A 16 -5.01 -7.85 -22.25
CA LYS A 16 -4.52 -8.15 -20.91
C LYS A 16 -5.34 -9.29 -20.29
N PRO A 17 -4.72 -10.27 -19.64
CA PRO A 17 -5.44 -11.35 -18.97
C PRO A 17 -6.37 -10.77 -17.88
N SER A 18 -7.63 -11.24 -17.83
CA SER A 18 -8.69 -10.79 -16.91
C SER A 18 -8.44 -11.06 -15.42
N TRP A 19 -7.26 -11.58 -15.08
CA TRP A 19 -6.85 -12.01 -13.74
C TRP A 19 -5.95 -11.00 -13.04
N MET A 20 -5.55 -9.92 -13.74
CA MET A 20 -4.83 -8.81 -13.12
C MET A 20 -5.84 -7.95 -12.35
N PRO A 21 -5.71 -7.80 -11.03
CA PRO A 21 -6.53 -6.85 -10.29
C PRO A 21 -6.33 -5.47 -10.89
N ARG A 22 -7.42 -4.84 -11.32
CA ARG A 22 -7.39 -3.42 -11.71
C ARG A 22 -6.80 -2.63 -10.53
N PRO A 23 -5.86 -1.69 -10.76
CA PRO A 23 -5.59 -0.68 -9.75
C PRO A 23 -6.83 0.22 -9.69
N TYR A 24 -7.80 -0.19 -8.86
CA TYR A 24 -8.93 0.66 -8.51
C TYR A 24 -8.36 1.90 -7.81
N SER A 25 -8.82 3.06 -8.27
CA SER A 25 -8.53 4.41 -7.77
C SER A 25 -8.02 4.42 -6.32
N SER A 26 -6.70 4.51 -6.18
CA SER A 26 -5.93 4.29 -4.94
C SER A 26 -6.25 5.31 -3.84
N GLY A 27 -6.75 6.50 -4.19
CA GLY A 27 -6.84 7.64 -3.27
C GLY A 27 -7.86 7.48 -2.14
N ASN A 28 -9.11 7.12 -2.45
CA ASN A 28 -10.16 7.02 -1.43
C ASN A 28 -9.96 5.82 -0.51
N THR A 29 -9.51 4.69 -1.05
CA THR A 29 -9.28 3.47 -0.26
C THR A 29 -8.10 3.66 0.69
N GLU A 30 -7.00 4.26 0.23
CA GLU A 30 -5.84 4.58 1.09
C GLU A 30 -6.20 5.52 2.24
N PHE A 31 -7.01 6.55 1.97
CA PHE A 31 -7.46 7.50 2.98
C PHE A 31 -8.34 6.81 4.03
N ASN A 32 -9.26 5.95 3.59
CA ASN A 32 -10.15 5.21 4.48
C ASN A 32 -9.37 4.26 5.42
N ILE A 33 -8.39 3.54 4.88
CA ILE A 33 -7.53 2.65 5.68
C ILE A 33 -6.72 3.45 6.70
N SER A 34 -6.15 4.59 6.30
CA SER A 34 -5.36 5.42 7.23
C SER A 34 -6.19 5.93 8.42
N GLY A 35 -7.43 6.35 8.18
CA GLY A 35 -8.37 6.76 9.23
C GLY A 35 -8.76 5.60 10.16
N GLU A 36 -8.98 4.40 9.61
CA GLU A 36 -9.28 3.22 10.40
C GLU A 36 -8.12 2.84 11.32
N VAL A 37 -6.88 2.84 10.80
CA VAL A 37 -5.66 2.61 11.59
C VAL A 37 -5.54 3.62 12.72
N ILE A 38 -5.77 4.92 12.45
CA ILE A 38 -5.74 5.97 13.48
C ILE A 38 -6.77 5.69 14.58
N SER A 39 -7.99 5.29 14.20
CA SER A 39 -9.05 4.96 15.15
C SER A 39 -8.71 3.76 16.04
N ILE A 40 -8.07 2.72 15.47
CA ILE A 40 -7.60 1.53 16.19
C ILE A 40 -6.52 1.92 17.19
N LEU A 41 -5.55 2.75 16.78
CA LEU A 41 -4.47 3.21 17.66
C LEU A 41 -4.99 4.01 18.85
N ALA A 42 -6.09 4.75 18.68
CA ALA A 42 -6.71 5.52 19.75
C ALA A 42 -7.52 4.67 20.73
N LYS A 43 -8.20 3.62 20.26
CA LYS A 43 -9.20 2.87 21.04
C LYS A 43 -8.68 1.56 21.63
N ASN A 44 -7.78 0.86 20.94
CA ASN A 44 -7.47 -0.53 21.27
C ASN A 44 -6.18 -0.68 22.08
N LYS A 45 -6.24 -1.54 23.10
CA LYS A 45 -5.08 -2.04 23.85
C LYS A 45 -5.34 -3.53 24.14
N PRO A 46 -4.59 -4.49 23.57
CA PRO A 46 -3.46 -4.36 22.63
C PRO A 46 -3.88 -3.89 21.22
N ILE A 47 -2.96 -3.26 20.48
CA ILE A 47 -3.24 -2.70 19.13
C ILE A 47 -3.12 -3.75 18.04
N GLU A 48 -2.32 -4.78 18.27
CA GLU A 48 -1.88 -5.77 17.31
C GLU A 48 -3.03 -6.62 16.73
N PRO A 49 -3.99 -7.12 17.54
CA PRO A 49 -5.08 -7.95 17.00
C PRO A 49 -5.99 -7.18 16.04
N ALA A 50 -6.19 -5.89 16.31
CA ALA A 50 -7.05 -5.04 15.50
C ALA A 50 -6.37 -4.57 14.21
N LEU A 51 -5.04 -4.54 14.16
CA LEU A 51 -4.28 -4.18 12.97
C LEU A 51 -4.05 -5.38 12.04
N GLU A 52 -4.17 -6.60 12.54
CA GLU A 52 -3.91 -7.82 11.77
C GLU A 52 -4.77 -7.97 10.50
N PRO A 53 -6.08 -7.70 10.53
CA PRO A 53 -6.93 -7.74 9.33
C PRO A 53 -6.55 -6.68 8.29
N LEU A 54 -5.89 -5.60 8.71
CA LEU A 54 -5.47 -4.50 7.85
C LEU A 54 -4.12 -4.74 7.20
N VAL A 55 -3.33 -5.70 7.69
CA VAL A 55 -2.00 -6.04 7.14
C VAL A 55 -2.00 -6.16 5.62
N PRO A 56 -2.99 -6.83 4.96
CA PRO A 56 -3.05 -6.97 3.50
C PRO A 56 -3.18 -5.66 2.72
N PHE A 57 -3.64 -4.59 3.37
CA PHE A 57 -3.91 -3.29 2.76
C PHE A 57 -2.90 -2.22 3.15
N LEU A 58 -2.10 -2.47 4.19
CA LEU A 58 -1.03 -1.57 4.58
C LEU A 58 0.06 -1.51 3.51
N SER A 59 0.48 -0.28 3.21
CA SER A 59 1.61 0.05 2.34
C SER A 59 2.52 1.04 3.05
N GLN A 60 3.77 1.17 2.59
CA GLN A 60 4.73 2.13 3.15
C GLN A 60 4.18 3.57 3.15
N LYS A 61 3.40 3.93 2.11
CA LYS A 61 2.76 5.24 1.99
C LYS A 61 1.74 5.46 3.11
N ILE A 62 0.86 4.47 3.35
CA ILE A 62 -0.14 4.53 4.42
C ILE A 62 0.55 4.59 5.79
N ILE A 63 1.56 3.74 6.01
CA ILE A 63 2.30 3.70 7.27
C ILE A 63 2.93 5.07 7.56
N THR A 64 3.59 5.66 6.56
CA THR A 64 4.21 6.98 6.69
C THR A 64 3.16 8.07 6.93
N SER A 65 2.02 8.01 6.25
CA SER A 65 0.93 8.96 6.44
C SER A 65 0.37 8.90 7.86
N VAL A 66 0.07 7.70 8.36
CA VAL A 66 -0.41 7.49 9.73
C VAL A 66 0.62 8.00 10.74
N ILE A 67 1.91 7.67 10.59
CA ILE A 67 2.93 8.12 11.55
C ILE A 67 3.07 9.65 11.55
N LYS A 68 2.95 10.30 10.39
CA LYS A 68 3.01 11.77 10.27
C LYS A 68 1.79 12.45 10.90
N ASP A 69 0.60 11.86 10.74
CA ASP A 69 -0.67 12.41 11.24
C ASP A 69 -0.89 12.14 12.75
N GLN A 70 -0.19 11.16 13.31
CA GLN A 70 -0.33 10.79 14.71
C GLN A 70 0.25 11.83 15.68
N VAL A 71 -0.66 12.52 16.39
CA VAL A 71 -0.32 13.47 17.46
C VAL A 71 0.42 12.78 18.61
N ASN A 72 0.05 11.54 18.95
CA ASN A 72 0.72 10.79 19.99
C ASN A 72 1.90 9.99 19.42
N ARG A 73 3.09 10.57 19.52
CA ARG A 73 4.34 9.97 19.03
C ARG A 73 4.61 8.57 19.59
N ARG A 74 4.16 8.23 20.81
CA ARG A 74 4.32 6.88 21.38
C ARG A 74 3.47 5.85 20.65
N LEU A 75 2.24 6.20 20.28
CA LEU A 75 1.35 5.30 19.51
C LEU A 75 1.88 5.12 18.09
N GLY A 76 2.32 6.21 17.44
CA GLY A 76 2.99 6.14 16.14
C GLY A 76 4.22 5.23 16.15
N PHE A 77 5.06 5.31 17.18
CA PHE A 77 6.22 4.42 17.34
C PHE A 77 5.82 2.95 17.55
N ARG A 78 4.82 2.66 18.38
CA ARG A 78 4.33 1.29 18.58
C ARG A 78 3.80 0.69 17.29
N PHE A 79 3.01 1.47 16.55
CA PHE A 79 2.52 1.10 15.23
C PHE A 79 3.67 0.82 14.25
N PHE A 80 4.66 1.70 14.19
CA PHE A 80 5.83 1.54 13.33
C PHE A 80 6.58 0.24 13.65
N ILE A 81 6.93 -0.01 14.92
CA ILE A 81 7.64 -1.22 15.33
C ILE A 81 6.85 -2.48 14.98
N TRP A 82 5.53 -2.46 15.21
CA TRP A 82 4.66 -3.57 14.82
C TRP A 82 4.68 -3.78 13.29
N ALA A 83 4.54 -2.71 12.50
CA ALA A 83 4.54 -2.79 11.05
C ALA A 83 5.89 -3.27 10.50
N SER A 84 7.02 -2.81 11.06
CA SER A 84 8.38 -3.22 10.65
C SER A 84 8.68 -4.69 10.90
N ARG A 85 7.99 -5.34 11.84
CA ARG A 85 8.12 -6.78 12.09
C ARG A 85 7.42 -7.63 11.03
N ARG A 86 6.55 -7.05 10.21
CA ARG A 86 5.85 -7.76 9.14
C ARG A 86 6.70 -7.75 7.88
N GLU A 87 7.16 -8.93 7.46
CA GLU A 87 8.00 -9.11 6.28
C GLU A 87 7.43 -8.42 5.03
N ARG A 88 6.11 -8.47 4.86
CA ARG A 88 5.38 -7.83 3.75
C ARG A 88 5.45 -6.29 3.74
N LEU A 89 5.67 -5.68 4.90
CA LEU A 89 5.68 -4.22 5.09
C LEU A 89 7.11 -3.66 5.24
N ARG A 90 8.13 -4.53 5.27
CA ARG A 90 9.53 -4.12 5.23
C ARG A 90 9.84 -3.61 3.81
N SER A 91 10.52 -2.48 3.72
CA SER A 91 11.16 -2.11 2.45
C SER A 91 12.18 -3.18 2.10
N ARG A 92 12.17 -3.66 0.86
CA ARG A 92 13.28 -4.44 0.31
C ARG A 92 14.55 -3.59 0.28
#